data_AF-A0A179GYZ7-F1
#
_entry.id   AF-A0A179GYZ7-F1
#
_cell.length_a   1.000
_cell.length_b   1.000
_cell.length_c   1.000
_cell.angle_alpha   90.00
_cell.angle_beta   90.00
_cell.angle_gamma   90.00
#
_symmetry.space_group_name_H-M   'P 1'
#
loop_
_entity.id
_entity.type
_entity.pdbx_description
1 polymer ?
#
loop_
_entity_poly.entity_id
_entity_poly.type
_entity_poly.pdbx_seq_one_letter_code
_entity_poly.pdbx_strand_id
1 'polypeptide(L)'
;MSVPATLRDHMDDVFEATQYYNSQIYPLLATHQLAPNLFVAPIEGLQLVPASMRHALISLSLGYRILQLPPEQRVDGHPAGVLPFAGSVLDSSPGPVTGVAGKLWWRAHDHVGAAIRLLKHDITHEPSRATTATIISVFVLLITELFQTATPQWRSHCLGFTALVALRGGLEGLMQDPEDGIIIRPSLLTYIIMIVMANTTSPSYDQVDAENHVNMMDTVEDLYSIGMYPRLPCPQPLFVEIVRINDIRWRVATGQLDPVTCGTSTAVRELLRRVMDFSPESWAAAQATTSPTASWLLTARCYQSAVLLFADATLLNPRRLAGPDTGDDGRSKYRSTRAHHRALLFKLAAEGMSGQVTKFGIIWPVIVAGFEAAKGTAEERRLVENGLTDLCRGVGATAVAAREALARFWKSGKRTWDECFDRPYAFIV
;
A
#
# COMPACT_ATOMS: atom_id res chain seq x y z
N MET A 1 24.51 -0.98 -34.90
CA MET A 1 24.78 -1.93 -33.80
C MET A 1 23.52 -2.75 -33.62
N SER A 2 23.53 -3.99 -34.11
CA SER A 2 22.37 -4.90 -34.06
C SER A 2 22.23 -5.48 -32.67
N VAL A 3 21.07 -5.27 -32.05
CA VAL A 3 20.66 -5.98 -30.82
C VAL A 3 20.67 -7.48 -31.13
N PRO A 4 21.34 -8.34 -30.36
CA PRO A 4 21.26 -9.78 -30.58
C PRO A 4 19.83 -10.23 -30.29
N ALA A 5 19.10 -10.59 -31.34
CA ALA A 5 17.85 -11.34 -31.22
C ALA A 5 18.19 -12.77 -30.83
N THR A 6 18.49 -13.01 -29.55
CA THR A 6 18.06 -14.28 -28.96
C THR A 6 16.58 -14.08 -28.63
N LEU A 7 15.74 -14.27 -29.65
CA LEU A 7 14.29 -14.44 -29.54
C LEU A 7 14.05 -15.65 -28.64
N ARG A 8 14.10 -15.41 -27.33
CA ARG A 8 13.47 -16.30 -26.38
C ARG A 8 11.98 -16.27 -26.68
N ASP A 9 11.35 -17.43 -26.83
CA ASP A 9 9.93 -17.48 -27.16
C ASP A 9 9.16 -16.78 -26.03
N HIS A 10 8.17 -15.98 -26.39
CA HIS A 10 7.23 -15.43 -25.41
C HIS A 10 6.64 -16.54 -24.53
N MET A 11 6.45 -17.73 -25.09
CA MET A 11 6.00 -18.91 -24.35
C MET A 11 7.01 -19.42 -23.31
N ASP A 12 8.31 -19.27 -23.57
CA ASP A 12 9.37 -19.64 -22.60
C ASP A 12 9.30 -18.71 -21.38
N ASP A 13 9.06 -17.42 -21.62
CA ASP A 13 8.95 -16.43 -20.55
C ASP A 13 7.66 -16.61 -19.73
N VAL A 14 6.56 -17.03 -20.38
CA VAL A 14 5.34 -17.44 -19.68
C VAL A 14 5.60 -18.66 -18.80
N PHE A 15 6.20 -19.72 -19.35
CA PHE A 15 6.48 -20.95 -18.61
C PHE A 15 7.42 -20.70 -17.43
N GLU A 16 8.52 -19.97 -17.65
CA GLU A 16 9.48 -19.62 -16.60
C GLU A 16 8.81 -18.80 -15.50
N ALA A 17 8.02 -17.77 -15.84
CA ALA A 17 7.36 -16.94 -14.86
C ALA A 17 6.33 -17.73 -14.03
N THR A 18 5.49 -18.55 -14.68
CA THR A 18 4.54 -19.42 -13.98
C THR A 18 5.25 -20.40 -13.04
N GLN A 19 6.31 -21.06 -13.52
CA GLN A 19 7.07 -22.00 -12.69
C GLN A 19 7.74 -21.29 -11.50
N TYR A 20 8.37 -20.13 -11.74
CA TYR A 20 9.03 -19.36 -10.69
C TYR A 20 8.02 -18.86 -9.65
N TYR A 21 6.89 -18.30 -10.09
CA TYR A 21 5.83 -17.85 -9.18
C TYR A 21 5.31 -19.01 -8.34
N ASN A 22 4.93 -20.14 -8.95
CA ASN A 22 4.34 -21.27 -8.24
C ASN A 22 5.32 -21.98 -7.29
N SER A 23 6.62 -21.96 -7.60
CA SER A 23 7.64 -22.64 -6.77
C SER A 23 8.29 -21.74 -5.72
N GLN A 24 8.35 -20.43 -5.92
CA GLN A 24 9.06 -19.50 -5.03
C GLN A 24 8.16 -18.46 -4.38
N ILE A 25 7.26 -17.84 -5.15
CA ILE A 25 6.44 -16.71 -4.70
C ILE A 25 5.22 -17.23 -3.94
N TYR A 26 4.40 -18.05 -4.58
CA TYR A 26 3.16 -18.56 -4.01
C TYR A 26 3.35 -19.25 -2.64
N PRO A 27 4.32 -20.17 -2.44
CA PRO A 27 4.51 -20.81 -1.14
C PRO A 27 4.92 -19.81 -0.05
N LEU A 28 5.73 -18.80 -0.41
CA LEU A 28 6.07 -17.74 0.53
C LEU A 28 4.81 -16.95 0.90
N LEU A 29 4.03 -16.51 -0.08
CA LEU A 29 2.81 -15.75 0.17
C LEU A 29 1.82 -16.55 1.03
N ALA A 30 1.59 -17.81 0.70
CA ALA A 30 0.63 -18.69 1.38
C ALA A 30 1.00 -18.95 2.85
N THR A 31 2.29 -19.10 3.16
CA THR A 31 2.77 -19.38 4.53
C THR A 31 2.78 -18.16 5.45
N HIS A 32 2.50 -16.96 4.94
CA HIS A 32 2.58 -15.69 5.66
C HIS A 32 1.23 -14.97 5.76
N GLN A 33 0.12 -15.68 5.58
CA GLN A 33 -1.21 -15.11 5.63
C GLN A 33 -1.84 -15.29 7.02
N LEU A 34 -2.52 -14.25 7.52
CA LEU A 34 -3.40 -14.37 8.68
C LEU A 34 -4.74 -15.02 8.32
N ALA A 35 -5.25 -14.74 7.12
CA ALA A 35 -6.44 -15.33 6.55
C ALA A 35 -6.22 -15.67 5.07
N PRO A 36 -6.92 -16.68 4.52
CA PRO A 36 -6.91 -16.95 3.08
C PRO A 36 -7.17 -15.69 2.26
N ASN A 37 -6.42 -15.50 1.17
CA ASN A 37 -6.54 -14.34 0.30
C ASN A 37 -6.66 -14.81 -1.15
N LEU A 38 -7.66 -14.31 -1.87
CA LEU A 38 -7.94 -14.69 -3.26
C LEU A 38 -6.83 -14.28 -4.23
N PHE A 39 -6.05 -13.25 -3.89
CA PHE A 39 -4.88 -12.83 -4.66
C PHE A 39 -3.65 -13.72 -4.42
N VAL A 40 -3.72 -14.64 -3.44
CA VAL A 40 -2.65 -15.61 -3.15
C VAL A 40 -3.10 -16.99 -3.58
N ALA A 41 -2.98 -17.23 -4.88
CA ALA A 41 -3.27 -18.51 -5.53
C ALA A 41 -2.11 -18.90 -6.46
N PRO A 42 -1.92 -20.19 -6.75
CA PRO A 42 -1.01 -20.59 -7.82
C PRO A 42 -1.50 -20.02 -9.15
N ILE A 43 -0.56 -19.63 -10.00
CA ILE A 43 -0.88 -19.23 -11.37
C ILE A 43 -1.19 -20.50 -12.16
N GLU A 44 -2.44 -20.64 -12.58
CA GLU A 44 -2.91 -21.67 -13.48
C GLU A 44 -3.40 -21.02 -14.78
N GLY A 45 -2.98 -21.55 -15.93
CA GLY A 45 -3.48 -21.05 -17.22
C GLY A 45 -3.13 -19.59 -17.53
N LEU A 46 -1.91 -19.13 -17.23
CA LEU A 46 -1.42 -17.78 -17.60
C LEU A 46 -1.56 -17.47 -19.12
N GLN A 47 -1.72 -18.50 -19.94
CA GLN A 47 -2.01 -18.43 -21.38
C GLN A 47 -3.43 -17.93 -21.70
N LEU A 48 -4.36 -18.05 -20.75
CA LEU A 48 -5.80 -17.80 -20.92
C LEU A 48 -6.20 -16.39 -20.46
N VAL A 49 -5.37 -15.73 -19.66
CA VAL A 49 -5.61 -14.34 -19.24
C VAL A 49 -5.28 -13.37 -20.38
N PRO A 50 -5.86 -12.15 -20.37
CA PRO A 50 -5.55 -11.10 -21.34
C PRO A 50 -4.05 -10.87 -21.49
N ALA A 51 -3.59 -10.60 -22.72
CA ALA A 51 -2.16 -10.48 -23.01
C ALA A 51 -1.47 -9.36 -22.21
N SER A 52 -2.17 -8.25 -21.97
CA SER A 52 -1.70 -7.17 -21.11
C SER A 52 -1.46 -7.64 -19.67
N MET A 53 -2.44 -8.31 -19.07
CA MET A 53 -2.34 -8.91 -17.74
C MET A 53 -1.22 -9.94 -17.66
N ARG A 54 -1.06 -10.76 -18.69
CA ARG A 54 0.00 -11.76 -18.79
C ARG A 54 1.39 -11.14 -18.66
N HIS A 55 1.66 -10.09 -19.45
CA HIS A 55 2.93 -9.40 -19.39
C HIS A 55 3.16 -8.71 -18.05
N ALA A 56 2.11 -8.13 -17.44
CA ALA A 56 2.21 -7.59 -16.09
C ALA A 56 2.63 -8.67 -15.08
N LEU A 57 1.96 -9.83 -15.06
CA LEU A 57 2.29 -10.95 -14.15
C LEU A 57 3.68 -11.55 -14.39
N ILE A 58 4.14 -11.63 -15.65
CA ILE A 58 5.51 -12.04 -15.96
C ILE A 58 6.49 -11.04 -15.37
N SER A 59 6.26 -9.74 -15.59
CA SER A 59 7.13 -8.70 -15.01
C SER A 59 7.16 -8.83 -13.49
N LEU A 60 6.02 -9.03 -12.81
CA LEU A 60 5.94 -9.20 -11.36
C LEU A 60 6.87 -10.31 -10.87
N SER A 61 6.82 -11.46 -11.56
CA SER A 61 7.66 -12.63 -11.25
C SER A 61 9.15 -12.33 -11.43
N LEU A 62 9.51 -11.61 -12.50
CA LEU A 62 10.89 -11.16 -12.75
C LEU A 62 11.37 -10.16 -11.69
N GLY A 63 10.53 -9.19 -11.33
CA GLY A 63 10.80 -8.20 -10.30
C GLY A 63 11.05 -8.85 -8.93
N TYR A 64 10.22 -9.84 -8.57
CA TYR A 64 10.43 -10.64 -7.37
C TYR A 64 11.79 -11.35 -7.40
N ARG A 65 12.15 -11.98 -8.53
CA ARG A 65 13.42 -12.67 -8.68
C ARG A 65 14.63 -11.75 -8.50
N ILE A 66 14.55 -10.51 -9.00
CA ILE A 66 15.61 -9.50 -8.82
C ILE A 66 15.83 -9.21 -7.33
N LEU A 67 14.75 -9.07 -6.55
CA LEU A 67 14.84 -8.82 -5.11
C LEU A 67 15.46 -9.99 -4.33
N GLN A 68 15.33 -11.22 -4.83
CA GLN A 68 15.95 -12.41 -4.23
C GLN A 68 17.42 -12.60 -4.60
N LEU A 69 17.96 -11.86 -5.59
CA LEU A 69 19.39 -11.96 -5.92
C LEU A 69 20.27 -11.56 -4.73
N PRO A 70 21.49 -12.11 -4.60
CA PRO A 70 22.46 -11.61 -3.63
C PRO A 70 22.80 -10.12 -3.86
N PRO A 71 23.08 -9.32 -2.82
CA PRO A 71 23.35 -7.88 -2.95
C PRO A 71 24.38 -7.52 -4.03
N GLU A 72 25.46 -8.29 -4.12
CA GLU A 72 26.54 -8.17 -5.10
C GLU A 72 26.09 -8.39 -6.55
N GLN A 73 24.97 -9.10 -6.76
CA GLN A 73 24.40 -9.35 -8.09
C GLN A 73 23.25 -8.39 -8.44
N ARG A 74 22.77 -7.57 -7.48
CA ARG A 74 21.70 -6.58 -7.71
C ARG A 74 22.19 -5.30 -8.37
N VAL A 75 23.50 -5.02 -8.28
CA VAL A 75 24.11 -3.79 -8.77
C VAL A 75 24.74 -4.05 -10.13
N ASP A 76 24.15 -3.50 -11.19
CA ASP A 76 24.83 -3.41 -12.49
C ASP A 76 25.93 -2.33 -12.39
N GLY A 77 27.12 -2.70 -11.92
CA GLY A 77 28.36 -1.92 -12.11
C GLY A 77 28.42 -0.48 -11.54
N HIS A 78 27.39 0.05 -10.89
CA HIS A 78 27.37 1.37 -10.25
C HIS A 78 26.66 1.34 -8.88
N PRO A 79 27.35 1.63 -7.77
CA PRO A 79 26.88 1.40 -6.40
C PRO A 79 25.77 2.35 -5.90
N ALA A 80 25.05 3.04 -6.78
CA ALA A 80 23.97 3.95 -6.44
C ALA A 80 22.65 3.50 -7.07
N GLY A 81 21.84 2.75 -6.32
CA GLY A 81 20.45 2.47 -6.65
C GLY A 81 20.08 0.99 -6.50
N VAL A 82 19.51 0.63 -5.36
CA VAL A 82 18.93 -0.71 -5.11
C VAL A 82 17.67 -0.95 -5.96
N LEU A 83 17.15 0.09 -6.61
CA LEU A 83 16.03 0.10 -7.55
C LEU A 83 16.31 1.20 -8.58
N PRO A 84 15.78 1.13 -9.81
CA PRO A 84 15.85 2.25 -10.74
C PRO A 84 15.14 3.47 -10.12
N PHE A 85 15.92 4.39 -9.56
CA PHE A 85 15.39 5.65 -9.07
C PHE A 85 15.00 6.52 -10.26
N ALA A 86 13.93 7.30 -10.04
CA ALA A 86 13.43 8.36 -10.90
C ALA A 86 14.51 9.39 -11.26
N GLY A 87 15.31 9.09 -12.27
CA GLY A 87 16.09 10.05 -13.05
C GLY A 87 15.34 10.38 -14.35
N SER A 88 15.52 11.61 -14.83
CA SER A 88 15.13 12.02 -16.17
C SER A 88 15.65 11.01 -17.20
N VAL A 89 14.76 10.47 -18.03
CA VAL A 89 15.06 9.55 -19.15
C VAL A 89 15.96 10.21 -20.21
N LEU A 90 16.25 11.51 -20.10
CA LEU A 90 16.90 12.28 -21.16
C LEU A 90 18.44 12.25 -21.18
N ASP A 91 19.15 11.91 -20.09
CA ASP A 91 20.60 12.21 -20.03
C ASP A 91 21.56 11.04 -19.85
N SER A 92 21.11 9.79 -19.99
CA SER A 92 22.05 8.66 -20.00
C SER A 92 21.56 7.53 -20.89
N SER A 93 22.24 7.37 -22.03
CA SER A 93 22.13 6.16 -22.85
C SER A 93 22.44 4.95 -21.95
N PRO A 94 21.52 3.98 -21.80
CA PRO A 94 21.76 2.84 -20.93
C PRO A 94 23.02 2.12 -21.43
N GLY A 95 24.03 2.02 -20.57
CA GLY A 95 25.22 1.22 -20.82
C GLY A 95 24.83 -0.24 -21.08
N PRO A 96 25.74 -1.09 -21.59
CA PRO A 96 25.43 -2.47 -21.87
C PRO A 96 24.98 -3.19 -20.59
N VAL A 97 23.79 -3.79 -20.66
CA VAL A 97 23.16 -4.57 -19.59
C VAL A 97 23.91 -5.92 -19.47
N THR A 98 25.01 -5.92 -18.72
CA THR A 98 25.95 -7.06 -18.68
C THR A 98 25.71 -8.02 -17.51
N GLY A 99 25.06 -7.57 -16.43
CA GLY A 99 24.79 -8.33 -15.21
C GLY A 99 23.50 -9.16 -15.21
N VAL A 100 23.38 -10.07 -14.23
CA VAL A 100 22.17 -10.91 -14.06
C VAL A 100 20.95 -10.05 -13.73
N ALA A 101 21.08 -9.12 -12.77
CA ALA A 101 20.01 -8.17 -12.44
C ALA A 101 19.64 -7.31 -13.64
N GLY A 102 20.63 -6.78 -14.36
CA GLY A 102 20.39 -6.04 -15.60
C GLY A 102 19.52 -6.77 -16.60
N LYS A 103 19.89 -8.01 -16.94
CA LYS A 103 19.14 -8.81 -17.92
C LYS A 103 17.70 -9.06 -17.48
N LEU A 104 17.48 -9.29 -16.18
CA LEU A 104 16.14 -9.43 -15.61
C LEU A 104 15.36 -8.11 -15.65
N TRP A 105 16.00 -6.99 -15.31
CA TRP A 105 15.38 -5.66 -15.41
C TRP A 105 14.99 -5.34 -16.84
N TRP A 106 15.86 -5.60 -17.82
CA TRP A 106 15.54 -5.39 -19.23
C TRP A 106 14.27 -6.13 -19.64
N ARG A 107 14.18 -7.43 -19.31
CA ARG A 107 12.99 -8.25 -19.58
C ARG A 107 11.74 -7.73 -18.85
N ALA A 108 11.88 -7.36 -17.57
CA ALA A 108 10.76 -6.81 -16.81
C ALA A 108 10.22 -5.53 -17.45
N HIS A 109 11.09 -4.61 -17.86
CA HIS A 109 10.69 -3.37 -18.53
C HIS A 109 10.10 -3.61 -19.93
N ASP A 110 10.63 -4.57 -20.69
CA ASP A 110 10.05 -4.95 -21.99
C ASP A 110 8.61 -5.45 -21.85
N HIS A 111 8.36 -6.31 -20.86
CA HIS A 111 7.02 -6.79 -20.52
C HIS A 111 6.09 -5.68 -20.03
N VAL A 112 6.55 -4.78 -19.15
CA VAL A 112 5.76 -3.60 -18.75
C VAL A 112 5.41 -2.75 -19.97
N GLY A 113 6.37 -2.51 -20.86
CA GLY A 113 6.15 -1.78 -22.11
C GLY A 113 5.14 -2.46 -23.03
N ALA A 114 5.17 -3.79 -23.13
CA ALA A 114 4.19 -4.56 -23.89
C ALA A 114 2.78 -4.47 -23.28
N ALA A 115 2.66 -4.59 -21.96
CA ALA A 115 1.40 -4.44 -21.23
C ALA A 115 0.77 -3.06 -21.48
N ILE A 116 1.56 -1.99 -21.38
CA ILE A 116 1.10 -0.61 -21.62
C ILE A 116 0.63 -0.43 -23.07
N ARG A 117 1.36 -0.96 -24.06
CA ARG A 117 0.97 -0.86 -25.49
C ARG A 117 -0.35 -1.59 -25.77
N LEU A 118 -0.53 -2.77 -25.20
CA LEU A 118 -1.77 -3.55 -25.35
C LEU A 118 -2.94 -2.87 -24.64
N LEU A 119 -2.76 -2.41 -23.40
CA LEU A 119 -3.80 -1.64 -22.70
C LEU A 119 -4.17 -0.36 -23.44
N LYS A 120 -3.19 0.35 -24.00
CA LYS A 120 -3.46 1.53 -24.83
C LYS A 120 -4.35 1.16 -26.01
N HIS A 121 -4.04 0.06 -26.71
CA HIS A 121 -4.90 -0.44 -27.77
C HIS A 121 -6.32 -0.69 -27.25
N ASP A 122 -6.48 -1.48 -26.17
CA ASP A 122 -7.80 -1.84 -25.65
C ASP A 122 -8.62 -0.64 -25.17
N ILE A 123 -7.97 0.35 -24.53
CA ILE A 123 -8.60 1.59 -24.04
C ILE A 123 -9.03 2.50 -25.20
N THR A 124 -8.27 2.54 -26.29
CA THR A 124 -8.61 3.40 -27.44
C THR A 124 -9.83 2.88 -28.22
N HIS A 125 -10.04 1.57 -28.27
CA HIS A 125 -11.13 0.94 -29.01
C HIS A 125 -12.41 0.83 -28.17
N GLU A 126 -13.51 1.40 -28.66
CA GLU A 126 -14.78 1.49 -27.94
C GLU A 126 -15.32 0.13 -27.43
N PRO A 127 -15.27 -0.98 -28.20
CA PRO A 127 -15.78 -2.27 -27.72
C PRO A 127 -14.99 -2.86 -26.55
N SER A 128 -13.70 -2.56 -26.44
CA SER A 128 -12.80 -3.10 -25.41
C SER A 128 -12.55 -2.13 -24.26
N ARG A 129 -12.82 -0.83 -24.45
CA ARG A 129 -12.36 0.27 -23.58
C ARG A 129 -12.67 0.09 -22.11
N ALA A 130 -13.91 -0.27 -21.79
CA ALA A 130 -14.40 -0.35 -20.42
C ALA A 130 -14.90 -1.76 -20.07
N THR A 131 -14.40 -2.79 -20.77
CA THR A 131 -14.67 -4.18 -20.41
C THR A 131 -14.02 -4.53 -19.07
N THR A 132 -14.60 -5.51 -18.37
CA THR A 132 -14.07 -6.00 -17.09
C THR A 132 -12.64 -6.52 -17.22
N ALA A 133 -12.34 -7.20 -18.33
CA ALA A 133 -10.98 -7.63 -18.66
C ALA A 133 -9.98 -6.46 -18.75
N THR A 134 -10.35 -5.36 -19.42
CA THR A 134 -9.50 -4.15 -19.52
C THR A 134 -9.31 -3.50 -18.16
N ILE A 135 -10.38 -3.31 -17.38
CA ILE A 135 -10.31 -2.69 -16.05
C ILE A 135 -9.42 -3.50 -15.11
N ILE A 136 -9.60 -4.82 -15.04
CA ILE A 136 -8.77 -5.70 -14.21
C ILE A 136 -7.32 -5.69 -14.71
N SER A 137 -7.08 -5.64 -16.04
CA SER A 137 -5.72 -5.59 -16.59
C SER A 137 -4.99 -4.29 -16.21
N VAL A 138 -5.67 -3.14 -16.20
CA VAL A 138 -5.11 -1.87 -15.68
C VAL A 138 -4.79 -1.99 -14.19
N PHE A 139 -5.69 -2.59 -13.41
CA PHE A 139 -5.48 -2.81 -11.97
C PHE A 139 -4.28 -3.74 -11.69
N VAL A 140 -4.14 -4.85 -12.41
CA VAL A 140 -3.01 -5.78 -12.26
C VAL A 140 -1.69 -5.11 -12.61
N LEU A 141 -1.67 -4.27 -13.66
CA LEU A 141 -0.48 -3.48 -13.99
C LEU A 141 -0.11 -2.51 -12.87
N LEU A 142 -1.10 -1.79 -12.31
CA LEU A 142 -0.90 -0.87 -11.20
C LEU A 142 -0.31 -1.56 -9.95
N ILE A 143 -0.89 -2.69 -9.53
CA ILE A 143 -0.39 -3.45 -8.37
C ILE A 143 1.02 -3.99 -8.64
N THR A 144 1.29 -4.44 -9.86
CA THR A 144 2.62 -4.93 -10.25
C THR A 144 3.66 -3.82 -10.18
N GLU A 145 3.35 -2.63 -10.71
CA GLU A 145 4.27 -1.49 -10.66
C GLU A 145 4.53 -1.02 -9.23
N LEU A 146 3.52 -0.99 -8.37
CA LEU A 146 3.68 -0.65 -6.95
C LEU A 146 4.61 -1.63 -6.23
N PHE A 147 4.49 -2.92 -6.53
CA PHE A 147 5.36 -3.95 -5.95
C PHE A 147 6.82 -3.78 -6.39
N GLN A 148 7.04 -3.49 -7.67
CA GLN A 148 8.37 -3.42 -8.28
C GLN A 148 9.07 -2.07 -8.11
N THR A 149 8.31 -0.99 -8.07
CA THR A 149 8.82 0.37 -8.11
C THR A 149 8.09 1.25 -7.10
N ALA A 150 8.81 2.11 -6.41
CA ALA A 150 8.22 3.15 -5.57
C ALA A 150 8.03 4.47 -6.34
N THR A 151 7.75 4.36 -7.63
CA THR A 151 7.68 5.52 -8.52
C THR A 151 6.34 6.24 -8.38
N PRO A 152 6.26 7.56 -8.59
CA PRO A 152 4.99 8.29 -8.52
C PRO A 152 4.04 7.98 -9.70
N GLN A 153 4.44 7.13 -10.67
CA GLN A 153 3.62 6.77 -11.83
C GLN A 153 2.32 6.06 -11.46
N TRP A 154 2.24 5.43 -10.28
CA TRP A 154 1.02 4.82 -9.77
C TRP A 154 -0.19 5.78 -9.81
N ARG A 155 0.01 7.09 -9.62
CA ARG A 155 -1.07 8.08 -9.69
C ARG A 155 -1.71 8.16 -11.07
N SER A 156 -0.91 8.12 -12.13
CA SER A 156 -1.44 8.14 -13.51
C SER A 156 -2.30 6.91 -13.80
N HIS A 157 -1.88 5.74 -13.30
CA HIS A 157 -2.67 4.52 -13.40
C HIS A 157 -3.97 4.60 -12.59
N CYS A 158 -3.93 5.20 -11.40
CA CYS A 158 -5.14 5.41 -10.58
C CYS A 158 -6.14 6.35 -11.27
N LEU A 159 -5.66 7.46 -11.84
CA LEU A 159 -6.50 8.36 -12.63
C LEU A 159 -7.14 7.64 -13.83
N GLY A 160 -6.36 6.83 -14.55
CA GLY A 160 -6.87 6.00 -15.65
C GLY A 160 -7.91 4.98 -15.18
N PHE A 161 -7.64 4.28 -14.07
CA PHE A 161 -8.55 3.31 -13.48
C PHE A 161 -9.87 3.96 -13.03
N THR A 162 -9.82 5.08 -12.30
CA THR A 162 -11.02 5.84 -11.89
C THR A 162 -11.82 6.30 -13.11
N ALA A 163 -11.17 6.76 -14.19
CA ALA A 163 -11.86 7.14 -15.42
C ALA A 163 -12.58 5.94 -16.08
N LEU A 164 -11.96 4.76 -16.11
CA LEU A 164 -12.59 3.54 -16.63
C LEU A 164 -13.77 3.08 -15.76
N VAL A 165 -13.65 3.17 -14.43
CA VAL A 165 -14.73 2.89 -13.48
C VAL A 165 -15.90 3.86 -13.72
N ALA A 166 -15.63 5.15 -13.92
CA ALA A 166 -16.66 6.14 -14.22
C ALA A 166 -17.44 5.82 -15.52
N LEU A 167 -16.78 5.27 -16.55
CA LEU A 167 -17.46 4.84 -17.78
C LEU A 167 -18.48 3.70 -17.57
N ARG A 168 -18.39 2.97 -16.45
CA ARG A 168 -19.30 1.86 -16.10
C ARG A 168 -20.29 2.25 -15.00
N GLY A 169 -20.59 3.53 -14.85
CA GLY A 169 -21.54 4.03 -13.84
C GLY A 169 -20.94 4.13 -12.44
N GLY A 170 -19.60 4.20 -12.33
CA GLY A 170 -18.90 4.33 -11.06
C GLY A 170 -18.78 3.02 -10.29
N LEU A 171 -18.37 3.13 -9.02
CA LEU A 171 -18.16 1.98 -8.14
C LEU A 171 -19.46 1.18 -7.94
N GLU A 172 -20.56 1.87 -7.64
CA GLU A 172 -21.87 1.25 -7.44
C GLU A 172 -22.36 0.53 -8.70
N GLY A 173 -22.23 1.16 -9.87
CA GLY A 173 -22.62 0.56 -11.15
C GLY A 173 -21.88 -0.75 -11.44
N LEU A 174 -20.56 -0.79 -11.19
CA LEU A 174 -19.77 -2.02 -11.34
C LEU A 174 -20.10 -3.07 -10.28
N MET A 175 -20.40 -2.67 -9.05
CA MET A 175 -20.75 -3.61 -7.99
C MET A 175 -22.10 -4.27 -8.19
N GLN A 176 -23.06 -3.54 -8.76
CA GLN A 176 -24.41 -4.00 -9.06
C GLN A 176 -24.50 -4.70 -10.43
N ASP A 177 -23.42 -4.73 -11.20
CA ASP A 177 -23.35 -5.42 -12.48
C ASP A 177 -23.65 -6.93 -12.29
N PRO A 178 -24.73 -7.45 -12.90
CA PRO A 178 -25.16 -8.83 -12.69
C PRO A 178 -24.26 -9.86 -13.37
N GLU A 179 -23.48 -9.47 -14.38
CA GLU A 179 -22.61 -10.37 -15.14
C GLU A 179 -21.19 -10.35 -14.57
N ASP A 180 -20.64 -9.15 -14.36
CA ASP A 180 -19.23 -8.95 -14.04
C ASP A 180 -18.96 -8.57 -12.58
N GLY A 181 -20.00 -8.18 -11.82
CA GLY A 181 -19.85 -7.58 -10.49
C GLY A 181 -19.09 -8.48 -9.52
N ILE A 182 -19.32 -9.80 -9.56
CA ILE A 182 -18.63 -10.77 -8.69
C ILE A 182 -17.12 -10.78 -8.97
N ILE A 183 -16.71 -10.69 -10.23
CA ILE A 183 -15.31 -10.81 -10.66
C ILE A 183 -14.54 -9.54 -10.32
N ILE A 184 -15.16 -8.37 -10.47
CA ILE A 184 -14.47 -7.08 -10.31
C ILE A 184 -14.41 -6.59 -8.86
N ARG A 185 -15.35 -7.01 -7.99
CA ARG A 185 -15.43 -6.60 -6.57
C ARG A 185 -14.11 -6.70 -5.79
N PRO A 186 -13.35 -7.82 -5.82
CA PRO A 186 -12.07 -7.90 -5.12
C PRO A 186 -11.05 -6.85 -5.59
N SER A 187 -11.01 -6.58 -6.90
CA SER A 187 -10.11 -5.59 -7.49
C SER A 187 -10.48 -4.18 -7.05
N LEU A 188 -11.79 -3.86 -7.02
CA LEU A 188 -12.31 -2.57 -6.55
C LEU A 188 -12.02 -2.35 -5.07
N LEU A 189 -12.26 -3.35 -4.22
CA LEU A 189 -11.93 -3.28 -2.79
C LEU A 189 -10.43 -3.07 -2.57
N THR A 190 -9.59 -3.83 -3.30
CA THR A 190 -8.13 -3.67 -3.22
C THR A 190 -7.69 -2.29 -3.66
N TYR A 191 -8.28 -1.77 -4.75
CA TYR A 191 -8.02 -0.42 -5.22
C TYR A 191 -8.37 0.64 -4.18
N ILE A 192 -9.55 0.56 -3.55
CA ILE A 192 -9.96 1.50 -2.51
C ILE A 192 -9.02 1.45 -1.31
N ILE A 193 -8.71 0.25 -0.82
CA ILE A 193 -7.75 0.06 0.27
C ILE A 193 -6.41 0.69 -0.10
N MET A 194 -5.94 0.42 -1.32
CA MET A 194 -4.68 0.94 -1.82
C MET A 194 -4.66 2.48 -1.80
N ILE A 195 -5.68 3.15 -2.35
CA ILE A 195 -5.73 4.63 -2.36
C ILE A 195 -5.87 5.21 -0.94
N VAL A 196 -6.74 4.65 -0.11
CA VAL A 196 -6.93 5.12 1.28
C VAL A 196 -5.61 5.04 2.05
N MET A 197 -4.89 3.94 1.92
CA MET A 197 -3.59 3.78 2.58
C MET A 197 -2.52 4.70 1.97
N ALA A 198 -2.49 4.90 0.64
CA ALA A 198 -1.60 5.87 0.00
C ALA A 198 -1.85 7.32 0.49
N ASN A 199 -3.11 7.70 0.72
CA ASN A 199 -3.47 9.01 1.24
C ASN A 199 -2.95 9.25 2.66
N THR A 200 -2.77 8.19 3.46
CA THR A 200 -2.14 8.33 4.79
C THR A 200 -0.68 8.78 4.67
N THR A 201 0.01 8.45 3.59
CA THR A 201 1.40 8.86 3.31
C THR A 201 1.50 9.79 2.11
N SER A 202 0.48 10.62 1.92
CA SER A 202 0.48 11.74 1.00
C SER A 202 0.28 13.05 1.78
N PRO A 203 0.81 14.19 1.30
CA PRO A 203 0.49 15.49 1.89
C PRO A 203 -1.01 15.72 1.94
N SER A 204 -1.49 16.41 2.98
CA SER A 204 -2.93 16.68 3.16
C SER A 204 -3.59 17.38 1.97
N TYR A 205 -2.84 18.21 1.23
CA TYR A 205 -3.29 18.95 0.05
C TYR A 205 -3.11 18.19 -1.28
N ASP A 206 -2.53 16.98 -1.27
CA ASP A 206 -2.23 16.19 -2.48
C ASP A 206 -2.70 14.73 -2.37
N GLN A 207 -3.85 14.55 -1.71
CA GLN A 207 -4.54 13.27 -1.62
C GLN A 207 -5.31 12.96 -2.91
N VAL A 208 -5.43 11.66 -3.23
CA VAL A 208 -6.24 11.18 -4.36
C VAL A 208 -7.64 10.87 -3.86
N ASP A 209 -8.63 11.56 -4.43
CA ASP A 209 -10.06 11.20 -4.33
C ASP A 209 -10.61 11.09 -2.88
N ALA A 210 -10.06 11.87 -1.94
CA ALA A 210 -10.39 11.78 -0.51
C ALA A 210 -11.89 11.96 -0.22
N GLU A 211 -12.54 12.91 -0.90
CA GLU A 211 -13.97 13.21 -0.76
C GLU A 211 -14.86 12.00 -1.13
N ASN A 212 -14.57 11.35 -2.25
CA ASN A 212 -15.37 10.23 -2.72
C ASN A 212 -15.26 8.99 -1.81
N HIS A 213 -14.08 8.75 -1.21
CA HIS A 213 -13.94 7.63 -0.27
C HIS A 213 -14.85 7.76 0.96
N VAL A 214 -15.11 8.98 1.43
CA VAL A 214 -16.02 9.22 2.55
C VAL A 214 -17.47 8.98 2.14
N ASN A 215 -17.83 9.47 0.96
CA ASN A 215 -19.18 9.29 0.43
C ASN A 215 -19.49 7.81 0.17
N MET A 216 -18.47 6.99 -0.09
CA MET A 216 -18.56 5.55 -0.34
C MET A 216 -18.37 4.70 0.93
N MET A 217 -18.37 5.29 2.14
CA MET A 217 -18.09 4.53 3.38
C MET A 217 -18.98 3.30 3.53
N ASP A 218 -20.30 3.40 3.32
CA ASP A 218 -21.22 2.26 3.45
C ASP A 218 -20.84 1.13 2.47
N THR A 219 -20.51 1.50 1.23
CA THR A 219 -20.01 0.58 0.20
C THR A 219 -18.68 -0.07 0.59
N VAL A 220 -17.80 0.69 1.24
CA VAL A 220 -16.52 0.20 1.74
C VAL A 220 -16.73 -0.78 2.88
N GLU A 221 -17.64 -0.51 3.82
CA GLU A 221 -17.99 -1.44 4.90
C GLU A 221 -18.53 -2.75 4.34
N ASP A 222 -19.46 -2.67 3.38
CA ASP A 222 -20.02 -3.82 2.69
C ASP A 222 -18.93 -4.62 1.98
N LEU A 223 -18.08 -3.99 1.17
CA LEU A 223 -17.00 -4.68 0.45
C LEU A 223 -16.00 -5.33 1.42
N TYR A 224 -15.61 -4.63 2.49
CA TYR A 224 -14.65 -5.14 3.48
C TYR A 224 -15.20 -6.36 4.23
N SER A 225 -16.52 -6.41 4.46
CA SER A 225 -17.20 -7.55 5.10
C SER A 225 -17.13 -8.84 4.28
N ILE A 226 -16.95 -8.73 2.96
CA ILE A 226 -16.82 -9.89 2.05
C ILE A 226 -15.49 -10.64 2.29
N GLY A 227 -14.54 -10.05 3.02
CA GLY A 227 -13.31 -10.73 3.44
C GLY A 227 -12.31 -11.00 2.30
N MET A 228 -12.56 -10.43 1.12
CA MET A 228 -11.74 -10.59 -0.09
C MET A 228 -10.73 -9.44 -0.25
N TYR A 229 -10.14 -8.97 0.85
CA TYR A 229 -9.22 -7.83 0.85
C TYR A 229 -7.76 -8.27 0.60
N PRO A 230 -6.89 -7.39 0.07
CA PRO A 230 -5.43 -7.59 -0.02
C PRO A 230 -4.79 -7.74 1.38
N ARG A 231 -3.46 -7.82 1.51
CA ARG A 231 -2.75 -8.08 2.78
C ARG A 231 -2.80 -6.93 3.81
N LEU A 232 -3.97 -6.34 4.06
CA LEU A 232 -4.22 -5.32 5.08
C LEU A 232 -5.19 -5.88 6.14
N PRO A 233 -4.72 -6.57 7.19
CA PRO A 233 -5.56 -7.10 8.27
C PRO A 233 -6.04 -5.99 9.23
N CYS A 234 -6.32 -4.80 8.71
CA CYS A 234 -6.88 -3.69 9.49
C CYS A 234 -8.31 -4.05 9.88
N PRO A 235 -8.68 -3.97 11.17
CA PRO A 235 -10.08 -4.08 11.58
C PRO A 235 -10.94 -3.03 10.86
N GLN A 236 -12.04 -3.46 10.24
CA GLN A 236 -12.94 -2.57 9.48
C GLN A 236 -13.36 -1.31 10.26
N PRO A 237 -13.71 -1.37 11.57
CA PRO A 237 -14.01 -0.16 12.35
C PRO A 237 -12.86 0.85 12.40
N LEU A 238 -11.61 0.38 12.42
CA LEU A 238 -10.43 1.24 12.40
C LEU A 238 -10.12 1.76 10.99
N PHE A 239 -10.34 0.96 9.96
CA PHE A 239 -10.16 1.37 8.57
C PHE A 239 -11.08 2.54 8.20
N VAL A 240 -12.34 2.50 8.64
CA VAL A 240 -13.30 3.61 8.46
C VAL A 240 -12.81 4.89 9.13
N GLU A 241 -12.18 4.81 10.31
CA GLU A 241 -11.58 5.99 10.93
C GLU A 241 -10.35 6.51 10.17
N ILE A 242 -9.57 5.66 9.50
CA ILE A 242 -8.49 6.11 8.59
C ILE A 242 -9.06 6.92 7.43
N VAL A 243 -10.16 6.47 6.82
CA VAL A 243 -10.87 7.20 5.76
C VAL A 243 -11.31 8.58 6.27
N ARG A 244 -11.93 8.65 7.45
CA ARG A 244 -12.36 9.91 8.07
C ARG A 244 -11.19 10.84 8.39
N ILE A 245 -10.06 10.32 8.86
CA ILE A 245 -8.86 11.14 9.12
C ILE A 245 -8.36 11.77 7.79
N ASN A 246 -8.30 10.99 6.71
CA ASN A 246 -7.85 11.51 5.42
C ASN A 246 -8.76 12.64 4.90
N ASP A 247 -10.09 12.49 4.99
CA ASP A 247 -11.05 13.53 4.63
C ASP A 247 -10.87 14.83 5.42
N ILE A 248 -10.79 14.73 6.75
CA ILE A 248 -10.59 15.90 7.60
C ILE A 248 -9.27 16.59 7.24
N ARG A 249 -8.19 15.84 7.03
CA ARG A 249 -6.90 16.39 6.57
C ARG A 249 -7.06 17.16 5.27
N TRP A 250 -7.72 16.58 4.28
CA TRP A 250 -7.91 17.19 2.97
C TRP A 250 -8.81 18.43 3.01
N ARG A 251 -9.96 18.36 3.70
CA ARG A 251 -10.88 19.49 3.83
C ARG A 251 -10.27 20.68 4.57
N VAL A 252 -9.47 20.41 5.60
CA VAL A 252 -8.70 21.45 6.30
C VAL A 252 -7.68 22.08 5.35
N ALA A 253 -6.93 21.27 4.61
CA ALA A 253 -5.88 21.75 3.71
C ALA A 253 -6.43 22.53 2.50
N THR A 254 -7.63 22.21 2.03
CA THR A 254 -8.32 22.87 0.91
C THR A 254 -9.22 24.03 1.34
N GLY A 255 -9.32 24.30 2.65
CA GLY A 255 -10.16 25.38 3.18
C GLY A 255 -11.67 25.09 3.18
N GLN A 256 -12.08 23.85 2.91
CA GLN A 256 -13.48 23.41 2.99
C GLN A 256 -13.97 23.24 4.43
N LEU A 257 -13.05 23.05 5.38
CA LEU A 257 -13.35 22.88 6.80
C LEU A 257 -12.53 23.87 7.62
N ASP A 258 -13.20 24.74 8.38
CA ASP A 258 -12.53 25.66 9.30
C ASP A 258 -12.02 24.88 10.52
N PRO A 259 -10.69 24.86 10.74
CA PRO A 259 -10.06 24.12 11.83
C PRO A 259 -10.49 24.54 13.25
N VAL A 260 -11.02 25.76 13.40
CA VAL A 260 -11.36 26.38 14.69
C VAL A 260 -12.85 26.21 15.03
N THR A 261 -13.66 25.70 14.10
CA THR A 261 -15.10 25.50 14.36
C THR A 261 -15.36 24.42 15.42
N CYS A 262 -16.37 24.67 16.25
CA CYS A 262 -16.83 23.73 17.28
C CYS A 262 -17.25 22.38 16.67
N GLY A 263 -17.88 22.40 15.48
CA GLY A 263 -18.29 21.18 14.76
C GLY A 263 -17.10 20.29 14.38
N THR A 264 -16.03 20.87 13.83
CA THR A 264 -14.80 20.14 13.49
C THR A 264 -14.13 19.52 14.70
N SER A 265 -14.02 20.30 15.78
CA SER A 265 -13.43 19.83 17.04
C SER A 265 -14.24 18.69 17.66
N THR A 266 -15.56 18.73 17.53
CA THR A 266 -16.47 17.65 17.95
C THR A 266 -16.27 16.39 17.10
N ALA A 267 -16.16 16.54 15.78
CA ALA A 267 -15.95 15.40 14.87
C ALA A 267 -14.65 14.65 15.17
N VAL A 268 -13.54 15.38 15.42
CA VAL A 268 -12.25 14.77 15.82
C VAL A 268 -12.35 14.05 17.16
N ARG A 269 -13.07 14.62 18.13
CA ARG A 269 -13.27 14.00 19.45
C ARG A 269 -14.05 12.70 19.36
N GLU A 270 -15.13 12.68 18.58
CA GLU A 270 -15.92 11.47 18.36
C GLU A 270 -15.11 10.40 17.61
N LEU A 271 -14.29 10.78 16.64
CA LEU A 271 -13.36 9.87 15.97
C LEU A 271 -12.39 9.22 16.97
N LEU A 272 -11.71 10.03 17.78
CA LEU A 272 -10.78 9.51 18.79
C LEU A 272 -11.48 8.61 19.80
N ARG A 273 -12.70 8.95 20.21
CA ARG A 273 -13.52 8.12 21.09
C ARG A 273 -13.82 6.77 20.46
N ARG A 274 -14.26 6.71 19.20
CA ARG A 274 -14.52 5.44 18.50
C ARG A 274 -13.27 4.56 18.38
N VAL A 275 -12.10 5.16 18.14
CA VAL A 275 -10.82 4.42 18.12
C VAL A 275 -10.48 3.86 19.51
N MET A 276 -10.72 4.62 20.58
CA MET A 276 -10.46 4.17 21.95
C MET A 276 -11.48 3.11 22.43
N ASP A 277 -12.74 3.21 22.02
CA ASP A 277 -13.82 2.29 22.40
C ASP A 277 -13.79 0.97 21.61
N PHE A 278 -13.05 0.91 20.50
CA PHE A 278 -12.80 -0.33 19.77
C PHE A 278 -12.18 -1.38 20.72
N SER A 279 -12.71 -2.61 20.70
CA SER A 279 -12.18 -3.75 21.48
C SER A 279 -11.37 -4.69 20.57
N PRO A 280 -10.02 -4.62 20.62
CA PRO A 280 -9.16 -5.57 19.92
C PRO A 280 -9.43 -7.03 20.31
N GLU A 281 -9.75 -7.28 21.58
CA GLU A 281 -10.01 -8.62 22.12
C GLU A 281 -11.23 -9.26 21.48
N SER A 282 -12.34 -8.51 21.44
CA SER A 282 -13.61 -8.99 20.90
C SER A 282 -13.50 -9.22 19.39
N TRP A 283 -12.84 -8.29 18.69
CA TRP A 283 -12.59 -8.42 17.26
C TRP A 283 -11.68 -9.61 16.93
N ALA A 284 -10.56 -9.77 17.65
CA ALA A 284 -9.61 -10.86 17.41
C ALA A 284 -10.22 -12.24 17.71
N ALA A 285 -11.07 -12.35 18.73
CA ALA A 285 -11.80 -13.58 19.03
C ALA A 285 -12.70 -14.00 17.87
N ALA A 286 -13.35 -13.04 17.20
CA ALA A 286 -14.19 -13.31 16.03
C ALA A 286 -13.40 -13.81 14.80
N GLN A 287 -12.09 -13.50 14.71
CA GLN A 287 -11.22 -13.91 13.59
C GLN A 287 -10.47 -15.24 13.83
N ALA A 288 -10.67 -15.88 14.99
CA ALA A 288 -9.86 -17.01 15.45
C ALA A 288 -9.99 -18.31 14.60
N THR A 289 -10.78 -18.30 13.53
CA THR A 289 -11.01 -19.45 12.65
C THR A 289 -9.85 -19.69 11.66
N THR A 290 -9.05 -18.67 11.35
CA THR A 290 -8.06 -18.71 10.26
C THR A 290 -6.60 -18.66 10.73
N SER A 291 -6.37 -18.09 11.90
CA SER A 291 -5.06 -17.96 12.54
C SER A 291 -5.21 -17.89 14.05
N PRO A 292 -4.13 -18.14 14.83
CA PRO A 292 -4.18 -18.03 16.29
C PRO A 292 -4.72 -16.67 16.73
N THR A 293 -5.62 -16.66 17.73
CA THR A 293 -6.21 -15.44 18.30
C THR A 293 -5.15 -14.43 18.73
N ALA A 294 -3.99 -14.89 19.22
CA ALA A 294 -2.88 -14.03 19.61
C ALA A 294 -2.33 -13.19 18.42
N SER A 295 -2.22 -13.78 17.23
CA SER A 295 -1.75 -13.08 16.02
C SER A 295 -2.73 -12.00 15.58
N TRP A 296 -4.03 -12.29 15.64
CA TRP A 296 -5.09 -11.32 15.36
C TRP A 296 -5.13 -10.20 16.41
N LEU A 297 -4.98 -10.54 17.69
CA LEU A 297 -4.96 -9.57 18.79
C LEU A 297 -3.76 -8.61 18.69
N LEU A 298 -2.58 -9.14 18.38
CA LEU A 298 -1.39 -8.33 18.12
C LEU A 298 -1.67 -7.33 17.00
N THR A 299 -2.20 -7.83 15.89
CA THR A 299 -2.50 -7.02 14.70
C THR A 299 -3.52 -5.93 15.02
N ALA A 300 -4.63 -6.27 15.67
CA ALA A 300 -5.68 -5.32 16.05
C ALA A 300 -5.17 -4.21 16.98
N ARG A 301 -4.36 -4.56 17.99
CA ARG A 301 -3.75 -3.58 18.91
C ARG A 301 -2.70 -2.70 18.23
N CYS A 302 -1.94 -3.25 17.27
CA CYS A 302 -1.06 -2.49 16.39
C CYS A 302 -1.83 -1.42 15.62
N TYR A 303 -2.90 -1.81 14.93
CA TYR A 303 -3.73 -0.86 14.17
C TYR A 303 -4.40 0.17 15.07
N GLN A 304 -4.97 -0.22 16.20
CA GLN A 304 -5.62 0.74 17.13
C GLN A 304 -4.63 1.81 17.58
N SER A 305 -3.42 1.41 18.00
CA SER A 305 -2.39 2.34 18.44
C SER A 305 -1.88 3.21 17.29
N ALA A 306 -1.69 2.63 16.10
CA ALA A 306 -1.25 3.36 14.91
C ALA A 306 -2.28 4.39 14.43
N VAL A 307 -3.58 4.05 14.40
CA VAL A 307 -4.64 4.99 14.01
C VAL A 307 -4.73 6.16 15.00
N LEU A 308 -4.62 5.90 16.30
CA LEU A 308 -4.63 6.96 17.31
C LEU A 308 -3.45 7.93 17.14
N LEU A 309 -2.24 7.40 16.92
CA LEU A 309 -1.03 8.20 16.72
C LEU A 309 -1.03 8.94 15.38
N PHE A 310 -1.58 8.33 14.33
CA PHE A 310 -1.78 8.97 13.04
C PHE A 310 -2.76 10.16 13.14
N ALA A 311 -3.88 9.98 13.84
CA ALA A 311 -4.83 11.06 14.12
C ALA A 311 -4.17 12.21 14.92
N ASP A 312 -3.41 11.88 15.98
CA ASP A 312 -2.65 12.87 16.76
C ASP A 312 -1.67 13.67 15.88
N ALA A 313 -0.88 12.96 15.08
CA ALA A 313 0.17 13.54 14.26
C ALA A 313 -0.35 14.43 13.12
N THR A 314 -1.54 14.15 12.60
CA THR A 314 -2.09 14.83 11.42
C THR A 314 -3.17 15.86 11.72
N LEU A 315 -3.97 15.65 12.77
CA LEU A 315 -5.11 16.50 13.11
C LEU A 315 -4.82 17.42 14.29
N LEU A 316 -4.08 16.93 15.29
CA LEU A 316 -3.91 17.63 16.57
C LEU A 316 -2.57 18.37 16.66
N ASN A 317 -1.49 17.84 16.09
CA ASN A 317 -0.15 18.41 16.20
C ASN A 317 0.23 19.18 14.90
N PRO A 318 0.65 20.46 14.94
CA PRO A 318 0.97 21.30 16.11
C PRO A 318 -0.12 22.32 16.52
N ARG A 319 -1.39 21.91 16.57
CA ARG A 319 -2.63 22.72 16.73
C ARG A 319 -3.24 23.18 15.41
N ARG A 320 -3.60 22.20 14.56
CA ARG A 320 -4.52 22.45 13.44
C ARG A 320 -5.96 22.43 13.93
N LEU A 321 -6.37 21.42 14.70
CA LEU A 321 -7.74 21.28 15.23
C LEU A 321 -7.76 21.36 16.75
N ALA A 322 -8.86 21.85 17.34
CA ALA A 322 -8.98 21.86 18.80
C ALA A 322 -9.04 20.40 19.29
N GLY A 323 -8.16 20.07 20.24
CA GLY A 323 -8.12 18.77 20.89
C GLY A 323 -9.31 18.53 21.81
N PRO A 324 -9.30 17.47 22.64
CA PRO A 324 -10.37 17.24 23.61
C PRO A 324 -10.58 18.46 24.52
N ASP A 325 -11.74 19.13 24.43
CA ASP A 325 -12.14 20.20 25.35
C ASP A 325 -12.27 19.59 26.73
N THR A 326 -11.25 19.82 27.50
CA THR A 326 -11.19 19.49 28.90
C THR A 326 -10.18 20.45 29.48
N GLY A 327 -10.36 20.89 30.72
CA GLY A 327 -9.35 21.66 31.42
C GLY A 327 -7.99 20.94 31.45
N ASP A 328 -7.05 21.46 32.23
CA ASP A 328 -5.69 20.91 32.27
C ASP A 328 -5.63 19.38 32.52
N ASP A 329 -6.62 18.85 33.25
CA ASP A 329 -6.82 17.42 33.53
C ASP A 329 -6.99 16.54 32.27
N GLY A 330 -7.90 16.87 31.35
CA GLY A 330 -8.13 15.99 30.20
C GLY A 330 -7.05 16.12 29.12
N ARG A 331 -6.32 17.25 29.06
CA ARG A 331 -5.07 17.33 28.29
C ARG A 331 -4.00 16.41 28.88
N SER A 332 -3.89 16.35 30.21
CA SER A 332 -2.99 15.42 30.89
C SER A 332 -3.34 13.97 30.61
N LYS A 333 -4.62 13.61 30.72
CA LYS A 333 -5.13 12.27 30.42
C LYS A 333 -4.83 11.85 28.99
N TYR A 334 -5.11 12.71 28.01
CA TYR A 334 -4.82 12.42 26.60
C TYR A 334 -3.32 12.19 26.34
N ARG A 335 -2.43 13.01 26.94
CA ARG A 335 -0.99 12.80 26.83
C ARG A 335 -0.56 11.44 27.38
N SER A 336 -1.14 11.01 28.50
CA SER A 336 -0.90 9.69 29.09
C SER A 336 -1.36 8.57 28.15
N THR A 337 -2.58 8.66 27.61
CA THR A 337 -3.12 7.72 26.62
C THR A 337 -2.24 7.63 25.38
N ARG A 338 -1.84 8.77 24.81
CA ARG A 338 -0.93 8.82 23.66
C ARG A 338 0.41 8.15 23.96
N ALA A 339 1.00 8.43 25.14
CA ALA A 339 2.26 7.83 25.56
C ALA A 339 2.15 6.30 25.70
N HIS A 340 1.04 5.82 26.27
CA HIS A 340 0.72 4.40 26.36
C HIS A 340 0.65 3.74 24.97
N HIS A 341 -0.12 4.30 24.04
CA HIS A 341 -0.23 3.75 22.69
C HIS A 341 1.07 3.81 21.90
N ARG A 342 1.90 4.83 22.08
CA ARG A 342 3.25 4.89 21.47
C ARG A 342 4.12 3.75 21.97
N ALA A 343 4.21 3.56 23.29
CA ALA A 343 5.00 2.48 23.88
C ALA A 343 4.48 1.09 23.44
N LEU A 344 3.16 0.92 23.41
CA LEU A 344 2.52 -0.31 22.97
C LEU A 344 2.80 -0.58 21.48
N LEU A 345 2.73 0.43 20.62
CA LEU A 345 3.02 0.27 19.19
C LEU A 345 4.44 -0.21 18.93
N PHE A 346 5.45 0.36 19.58
CA PHE A 346 6.84 -0.09 19.41
C PHE A 346 7.04 -1.54 19.88
N LYS A 347 6.44 -1.91 21.01
CA LYS A 347 6.47 -3.29 21.51
C LYS A 347 5.86 -4.26 20.50
N LEU A 348 4.63 -3.97 20.04
CA LEU A 348 3.90 -4.85 19.13
C LEU A 348 4.51 -4.87 17.72
N ALA A 349 5.12 -3.77 17.27
CA ALA A 349 5.86 -3.73 16.01
C ALA A 349 7.06 -4.69 16.04
N ALA A 350 7.85 -4.71 17.13
CA ALA A 350 8.96 -5.64 17.29
C ALA A 350 8.49 -7.10 17.21
N GLU A 351 7.44 -7.42 17.96
CA GLU A 351 6.85 -8.76 18.03
C GLU A 351 6.26 -9.18 16.68
N GLY A 352 5.47 -8.29 16.06
CA GLY A 352 4.77 -8.58 14.81
C GLY A 352 5.70 -8.72 13.61
N MET A 353 6.81 -7.97 13.54
CA MET A 353 7.81 -8.10 12.48
C MET A 353 8.58 -9.43 12.58
N SER A 354 8.70 -9.97 13.79
CA SER A 354 9.31 -11.28 14.05
C SER A 354 8.35 -12.44 13.76
N GLY A 355 7.04 -12.18 13.73
CA GLY A 355 6.02 -13.20 13.50
C GLY A 355 5.84 -13.57 12.03
N GLN A 356 5.71 -14.86 11.74
CA GLN A 356 5.61 -15.38 10.38
C GLN A 356 4.36 -14.86 9.65
N VAL A 357 3.19 -14.88 10.28
CA VAL A 357 1.92 -14.46 9.64
C VAL A 357 1.61 -12.98 9.80
N THR A 358 2.23 -12.29 10.77
CA THR A 358 1.93 -10.89 11.12
C THR A 358 2.78 -9.88 10.37
N LYS A 359 4.01 -10.23 9.98
CA LYS A 359 5.04 -9.26 9.56
C LYS A 359 4.64 -8.40 8.35
N PHE A 360 3.92 -8.95 7.38
CA PHE A 360 3.43 -8.18 6.23
C PHE A 360 2.20 -7.36 6.56
N GLY A 361 1.36 -7.84 7.47
CA GLY A 361 0.10 -7.21 7.84
C GLY A 361 0.24 -5.96 8.72
N ILE A 362 1.43 -5.71 9.28
CA ILE A 362 1.69 -4.57 10.18
C ILE A 362 2.61 -3.49 9.57
N ILE A 363 2.82 -3.48 8.26
CA ILE A 363 3.71 -2.51 7.61
C ILE A 363 3.27 -1.07 7.81
N TRP A 364 1.98 -0.77 7.66
CA TRP A 364 1.47 0.56 7.92
C TRP A 364 1.65 0.99 9.40
N PRO A 365 1.29 0.16 10.41
CA PRO A 365 1.65 0.42 11.80
C PRO A 365 3.16 0.70 12.02
N VAL A 366 4.05 -0.02 11.33
CA VAL A 366 5.51 0.22 11.39
C VAL A 366 5.90 1.56 10.78
N ILE A 367 5.23 2.00 9.71
CA ILE A 367 5.43 3.34 9.12
C ILE A 367 5.03 4.44 10.12
N VAL A 368 3.90 4.28 10.81
CA VAL A 368 3.48 5.21 11.89
C VAL A 368 4.50 5.22 13.04
N ALA A 369 5.01 4.04 13.45
CA ALA A 369 6.07 3.95 14.44
C ALA A 369 7.36 4.66 13.97
N GLY A 370 7.68 4.57 12.68
CA GLY A 370 8.80 5.28 12.05
C GLY A 370 8.69 6.80 12.18
N PHE A 371 7.50 7.37 11.99
CA PHE A 371 7.27 8.79 12.24
C PHE A 371 7.50 9.14 13.72
N GLU A 372 6.94 8.35 14.64
CA GLU A 372 7.10 8.55 16.09
C GLU A 372 8.54 8.39 16.59
N ALA A 373 9.37 7.62 15.88
CA ALA A 373 10.80 7.44 16.17
C ALA A 373 11.64 8.71 15.92
N ALA A 374 11.11 9.71 15.20
CA ALA A 374 11.79 10.99 15.00
C ALA A 374 12.06 11.71 16.33
N LYS A 375 11.13 11.63 17.29
CA LYS A 375 11.25 12.15 18.66
C LYS A 375 11.71 11.08 19.67
N GLY A 376 12.10 9.91 19.16
CA GLY A 376 12.40 8.72 19.92
C GLY A 376 13.89 8.45 20.14
N THR A 377 14.21 7.23 20.57
CA THR A 377 15.60 6.78 20.78
C THR A 377 16.24 6.26 19.49
N ALA A 378 17.56 6.03 19.52
CA ALA A 378 18.27 5.45 18.39
C ALA A 378 17.85 3.98 18.13
N GLU A 379 17.49 3.27 19.20
CA GLU A 379 17.02 1.88 19.16
C GLU A 379 15.67 1.78 18.45
N GLU A 380 14.75 2.72 18.73
CA GLU A 380 13.45 2.79 18.06
C GLU A 380 13.60 3.02 16.54
N ARG A 381 14.54 3.88 16.14
CA ARG A 381 14.85 4.10 14.71
C ARG A 381 15.45 2.85 14.06
N ARG A 382 16.40 2.19 14.74
CA ARG A 382 17.02 0.94 14.26
C ARG A 382 16.00 -0.19 14.12
N LEU A 383 15.06 -0.31 15.05
CA LEU A 383 13.98 -1.29 14.98
C LEU A 383 13.17 -1.12 13.70
N VAL A 384 12.77 0.12 13.37
CA VAL A 384 12.01 0.41 12.16
C VAL A 384 12.86 0.20 10.89
N GLU A 385 14.11 0.65 10.91
CA GLU A 385 15.02 0.52 9.76
C GLU A 385 15.32 -0.94 9.43
N ASN A 386 15.64 -1.76 10.42
CA ASN A 386 15.89 -3.19 10.25
C ASN A 386 14.62 -3.90 9.81
N GLY A 387 13.50 -3.62 10.46
CA GLY A 387 12.20 -4.22 10.13
C GLY A 387 11.79 -3.99 8.67
N LEU A 388 11.84 -2.74 8.19
CA LEU A 388 11.53 -2.42 6.79
C LEU A 388 12.55 -3.02 5.81
N THR A 389 13.82 -3.15 6.23
CA THR A 389 14.86 -3.80 5.42
C THR A 389 14.60 -5.29 5.25
N ASP A 390 14.20 -5.98 6.31
CA ASP A 390 13.89 -7.40 6.27
C ASP A 390 12.61 -7.68 5.46
N LEU A 391 11.61 -6.80 5.58
CA LEU A 391 10.36 -6.89 4.85
C LEU A 391 10.50 -6.65 3.35
N CYS A 392 11.49 -5.85 2.92
CA CYS A 392 11.76 -5.58 1.49
C CYS A 392 11.87 -6.87 0.66
N ARG A 393 12.44 -7.95 1.22
CA ARG A 393 12.57 -9.22 0.48
C ARG A 393 11.23 -9.86 0.11
N GLY A 394 10.17 -9.62 0.88
CA GLY A 394 8.84 -10.19 0.62
C GLY A 394 7.83 -9.21 0.04
N VAL A 395 8.09 -7.90 0.18
CA VAL A 395 7.14 -6.81 -0.11
C VAL A 395 7.58 -5.91 -1.27
N GLY A 396 8.85 -6.00 -1.64
CA GLY A 396 9.40 -5.25 -2.77
C GLY A 396 9.73 -3.80 -2.44
N ALA A 397 9.56 -2.94 -3.44
CA ALA A 397 10.11 -1.58 -3.46
C ALA A 397 9.50 -0.65 -2.41
N THR A 398 8.25 -0.90 -1.99
CA THR A 398 7.51 -0.02 -1.09
C THR A 398 8.14 0.06 0.30
N ALA A 399 8.60 -1.06 0.85
CA ALA A 399 9.29 -1.09 2.15
C ALA A 399 10.62 -0.31 2.13
N VAL A 400 11.36 -0.39 1.02
CA VAL A 400 12.60 0.38 0.82
C VAL A 400 12.31 1.87 0.78
N ALA A 401 11.30 2.28 0.01
CA ALA A 401 10.94 3.68 -0.12
C ALA A 401 10.41 4.27 1.19
N ALA A 402 9.64 3.49 1.97
CA ALA A 402 9.22 3.87 3.30
C ALA A 402 10.43 4.10 4.22
N ARG A 403 11.38 3.16 4.24
CA ARG A 403 12.62 3.28 5.02
C ARG A 403 13.41 4.53 4.64
N GLU A 404 13.56 4.79 3.36
CA GLU A 404 14.29 5.96 2.86
C GLU A 404 13.58 7.27 3.21
N ALA A 405 12.25 7.34 3.08
CA ALA A 405 11.47 8.50 3.46
C ALA A 405 11.65 8.83 4.96
N LEU A 406 11.52 7.81 5.81
CA LEU A 406 11.72 7.95 7.26
C LEU A 406 13.16 8.34 7.61
N ALA A 407 14.17 7.72 6.99
CA ALA A 407 15.56 8.05 7.24
C ALA A 407 15.91 9.49 6.84
N ARG A 408 15.37 9.99 5.72
CA ARG A 408 15.50 11.40 5.33
C ARG A 408 14.82 12.31 6.34
N PHE A 409 13.61 11.96 6.77
CA PHE A 409 12.85 12.73 7.76
C PHE A 409 13.61 12.85 9.08
N TRP A 410 14.14 11.74 9.63
CA TRP A 410 14.91 11.76 10.88
C TRP A 410 16.15 12.65 10.82
N LYS A 411 16.83 12.71 9.66
CA LYS A 411 17.98 13.58 9.44
C LYS A 411 17.60 15.05 9.28
N SER A 412 16.40 15.33 8.79
CA SER A 412 15.95 16.69 8.49
C SER A 412 15.60 17.53 9.71
N GLY A 413 15.29 16.90 10.86
CA GLY A 413 14.83 17.60 12.06
C GLY A 413 13.41 18.17 11.99
N LYS A 414 12.71 17.97 10.85
CA LYS A 414 11.29 18.32 10.66
C LYS A 414 10.38 17.54 11.62
N ARG A 415 9.14 17.99 11.79
CA ARG A 415 8.29 17.54 12.91
C ARG A 415 6.85 17.18 12.57
N THR A 416 6.37 17.57 11.39
CA THR A 416 4.99 17.32 10.98
C THR A 416 4.87 16.12 10.05
N TRP A 417 3.68 15.53 9.99
CA TRP A 417 3.42 14.36 9.16
C TRP A 417 3.64 14.64 7.67
N ASP A 418 3.10 15.74 7.17
CA ASP A 418 3.23 16.16 5.76
C ASP A 418 4.67 16.58 5.41
N GLU A 419 5.52 16.89 6.39
CA GLU A 419 6.96 17.09 6.18
C GLU A 419 7.75 15.79 6.07
N CYS A 420 7.25 14.71 6.70
CA CYS A 420 7.80 13.36 6.59
C CYS A 420 7.42 12.73 5.25
N PHE A 421 6.15 12.89 4.87
CA PHE A 421 5.59 12.41 3.61
C PHE A 421 5.29 13.60 2.70
N ASP A 422 6.37 14.22 2.23
CA ASP A 422 6.42 15.48 1.48
C ASP A 422 5.92 15.43 0.04
N ARG A 423 5.57 14.23 -0.43
CA ARG A 423 4.97 13.94 -1.72
C ARG A 423 4.11 12.69 -1.58
N PRO A 424 3.23 12.37 -2.53
CA PRO A 424 2.42 11.17 -2.45
C PRO A 424 3.27 9.89 -2.50
N TYR A 425 3.23 9.11 -1.42
CA TYR A 425 3.79 7.77 -1.36
C TYR A 425 2.67 6.73 -1.25
N ALA A 426 2.85 5.60 -1.94
CA ALA A 426 1.95 4.44 -1.86
C ALA A 426 2.73 3.25 -1.27
N PHE A 427 2.77 3.16 0.07
CA PHE A 427 3.48 2.08 0.78
C PHE A 427 2.57 0.88 1.04
N ILE A 428 2.25 0.15 -0.03
CA ILE A 428 1.22 -0.90 -0.01
C ILE A 428 1.87 -2.25 -0.35
N VAL A 429 1.26 -3.34 0.12
CA VAL A 429 1.88 -4.68 0.25
C VAL A 429 0.95 -5.79 -0.23
#